data_AF-A0A430F4L1-F1
#
_entry.id   AF-A0A430F4L1-F1
#
_cell.length_a   1.000
_cell.length_b   1.000
_cell.length_c   1.000
_cell.angle_alpha   90.00
_cell.angle_beta   90.00
_cell.angle_gamma   90.00
#
_symmetry.space_group_name_H-M   'P 1'
#
loop_
_entity.id
_entity.type
_entity.pdbx_description
1 polymer ?
#
loop_
_entity_poly.entity_id
_entity_poly.type
_entity_poly.pdbx_seq_one_letter_code
_entity_poly.pdbx_strand_id
1 'polypeptide(L)'
;MTDETMTGETTGADDVDAPMTNDQPAAASRTVAVDATDAVDADVQIGAADATDAVDEMGDTNAHAQTIAASEMNAEDVDAQPNVANASVRTDADADGDATDGVDATEATDTPHVEPLTTTYERLRHSTDAAELHEFARRPLPDRGEQAAFSRATALLEAVAGNPHTPEEDRVFLASTMPFPNVLVKLSEDPSAVVRQAVAANIDDKNWLVGRLTKDDTPAVRDEALRNKRTSWKMRLEGAQDPEMDVDTLDFLSRLGAELEPDANVVLSSMVRRAVALNPNASQEILERLSADSSDEVVHAARRRLGQ
;
A
#
# COMPACT_ATOMS: atom_id res chain seq x y z
N MET A 1 14.91 74.87 45.98
CA MET A 1 13.51 74.80 46.48
C MET A 1 12.80 73.82 45.58
N THR A 2 12.47 72.59 45.95
CA THR A 2 12.48 71.79 47.20
C THR A 2 12.22 70.37 46.67
N ASP A 3 13.06 69.38 47.00
CA ASP A 3 12.85 68.39 48.07
C ASP A 3 11.70 67.42 47.78
N GLU A 4 11.97 66.12 47.59
CA GLU A 4 12.01 65.04 48.61
C GLU A 4 10.70 64.23 48.50
N THR A 5 10.54 62.93 48.77
CA THR A 5 11.27 61.76 49.30
C THR A 5 10.36 60.56 48.92
N MET A 6 10.69 59.26 48.91
CA MET A 6 11.11 58.35 49.99
C MET A 6 11.14 56.93 49.34
N THR A 7 12.25 56.17 49.32
CA THR A 7 12.77 55.16 50.30
C THR A 7 12.39 53.70 50.05
N GLY A 8 13.39 52.82 50.22
CA GLY A 8 13.32 51.35 50.27
C GLY A 8 14.45 50.69 49.45
N GLU A 9 15.75 50.71 49.83
CA GLU A 9 16.41 49.91 50.91
C GLU A 9 16.24 48.37 50.69
N THR A 10 17.24 47.47 50.65
CA THR A 10 18.64 47.41 51.15
C THR A 10 19.49 46.32 50.44
N THR A 11 20.82 46.57 50.34
CA THR A 11 22.01 45.68 50.53
C THR A 11 22.20 44.40 49.68
N GLY A 12 23.31 44.13 48.96
CA GLY A 12 24.73 44.49 49.12
C GLY A 12 25.51 43.25 49.65
N ALA A 13 26.26 42.49 48.84
CA ALA A 13 27.68 42.67 48.44
C ALA A 13 28.70 42.12 49.47
N ASP A 14 29.69 41.35 48.98
CA ASP A 14 31.08 41.16 49.49
C ASP A 14 31.77 40.18 48.50
N ASP A 15 32.66 40.61 47.58
CA ASP A 15 34.14 40.76 47.70
C ASP A 15 34.84 39.47 48.23
N VAL A 16 35.94 38.93 47.68
CA VAL A 16 37.24 39.54 47.39
C VAL A 16 38.16 38.60 46.55
N ASP A 17 39.03 39.21 45.75
CA ASP A 17 40.46 38.89 45.44
C ASP A 17 40.91 37.71 44.54
N ALA A 18 41.83 38.05 43.63
CA ALA A 18 42.61 37.21 42.69
C ALA A 18 44.07 37.06 43.20
N PRO A 19 45.13 36.74 42.40
CA PRO A 19 45.33 35.90 41.20
C PRO A 19 46.54 34.92 41.37
N MET A 20 46.94 34.19 40.30
CA MET A 20 48.35 33.93 39.82
C MET A 20 48.63 32.49 39.31
N THR A 21 49.01 32.39 38.01
CA THR A 21 50.16 31.66 37.39
C THR A 21 50.38 30.15 37.67
N ASN A 22 50.95 29.29 36.82
CA ASN A 22 51.40 29.18 35.43
C ASN A 22 51.93 27.71 35.29
N ASP A 23 52.21 27.27 34.05
CA ASP A 23 53.10 26.15 33.67
C ASP A 23 52.57 24.69 33.53
N GLN A 24 52.54 24.27 32.26
CA GLN A 24 52.68 22.92 31.65
C GLN A 24 54.02 22.22 32.02
N PRO A 25 54.41 21.05 31.44
CA PRO A 25 53.72 19.80 31.05
C PRO A 25 54.50 18.50 31.49
N ALA A 26 54.00 17.28 31.19
CA ALA A 26 54.74 16.18 30.51
C ALA A 26 54.20 14.74 30.76
N ALA A 27 54.00 14.02 29.65
CA ALA A 27 54.26 12.60 29.33
C ALA A 27 54.13 11.46 30.38
N ALA A 28 53.43 10.38 30.01
CA ALA A 28 54.04 9.10 29.61
C ALA A 28 53.00 7.98 29.39
N SER A 29 53.17 7.27 28.26
CA SER A 29 52.50 6.03 27.87
C SER A 29 52.86 4.84 28.78
N ARG A 30 51.94 3.86 28.94
CA ARG A 30 52.34 2.45 29.13
C ARG A 30 51.28 1.44 28.72
N THR A 31 51.56 0.79 27.60
CA THR A 31 51.04 -0.52 27.16
C THR A 31 51.60 -1.62 28.08
N VAL A 32 50.82 -2.66 28.37
CA VAL A 32 51.32 -3.92 28.95
C VAL A 32 50.81 -5.08 28.11
N ALA A 33 51.76 -5.86 27.60
CA ALA A 33 51.62 -7.17 26.99
C ALA A 33 52.14 -8.26 27.93
N VAL A 34 51.62 -9.48 27.78
CA VAL A 34 52.17 -10.77 28.24
C VAL A 34 51.61 -11.80 27.24
N ASP A 35 52.35 -12.35 26.26
CA ASP A 35 53.42 -13.38 26.27
C ASP A 35 52.94 -14.70 26.90
N ALA A 36 53.13 -15.93 26.40
CA ALA A 36 53.40 -16.60 25.11
C ALA A 36 53.29 -18.12 25.41
N THR A 37 53.02 -18.99 24.42
CA THR A 37 53.73 -20.27 24.17
C THR A 37 53.04 -21.15 23.10
N ASP A 38 53.80 -21.37 22.02
CA ASP A 38 54.25 -22.66 21.45
C ASP A 38 53.39 -23.53 20.50
N ALA A 39 54.08 -23.94 19.40
CA ALA A 39 53.92 -25.15 18.54
C ALA A 39 52.60 -25.34 17.74
N VAL A 40 52.53 -25.76 16.46
CA VAL A 40 53.40 -26.53 15.54
C VAL A 40 52.82 -26.47 14.10
N ASP A 41 53.69 -26.74 13.11
CA ASP A 41 53.44 -27.01 11.68
C ASP A 41 52.25 -27.93 11.35
N ALA A 42 51.56 -27.66 10.22
CA ALA A 42 51.18 -28.66 9.21
C ALA A 42 50.62 -28.00 7.93
N ASP A 43 51.36 -28.13 6.83
CA ASP A 43 50.86 -28.09 5.45
C ASP A 43 49.75 -29.12 5.23
N VAL A 44 48.62 -28.74 4.63
CA VAL A 44 47.87 -29.59 3.68
C VAL A 44 47.17 -28.74 2.62
N GLN A 45 47.48 -29.06 1.37
CA GLN A 45 46.94 -28.56 0.12
C GLN A 45 46.00 -29.59 -0.49
N ILE A 46 44.67 -29.38 -0.52
CA ILE A 46 43.67 -30.06 -1.38
C ILE A 46 42.41 -29.17 -1.33
N GLY A 47 41.65 -28.82 -2.36
CA GLY A 47 41.55 -29.19 -3.77
C GLY A 47 40.25 -28.56 -4.29
N ALA A 48 40.18 -28.30 -5.60
CA ALA A 48 38.98 -27.84 -6.26
C ALA A 48 37.84 -28.86 -6.12
N ALA A 49 36.63 -28.37 -5.82
CA ALA A 49 35.40 -29.12 -6.04
C ALA A 49 34.34 -28.16 -6.60
N ASP A 50 34.13 -28.32 -7.89
CA ASP A 50 32.92 -28.01 -8.63
C ASP A 50 31.71 -28.69 -7.95
N ALA A 51 30.64 -27.94 -7.73
CA ALA A 51 29.34 -28.46 -7.32
C ALA A 51 28.26 -27.58 -7.95
N THR A 52 27.87 -28.01 -9.14
CA THR A 52 26.56 -27.80 -9.74
C THR A 52 25.43 -28.10 -8.76
N ASP A 53 24.30 -27.43 -8.98
CA ASP A 53 22.94 -27.85 -8.61
C ASP A 53 22.44 -27.45 -7.21
N ALA A 54 21.71 -26.34 -7.19
CA ALA A 54 20.70 -26.02 -6.18
C ALA A 54 19.62 -25.15 -6.84
N VAL A 55 18.90 -25.75 -7.79
CA VAL A 55 17.51 -25.37 -8.06
C VAL A 55 16.62 -26.13 -7.09
N ASP A 56 15.53 -25.48 -6.69
CA ASP A 56 14.36 -26.02 -5.99
C ASP A 56 14.33 -25.90 -4.45
N GLU A 57 13.71 -24.82 -3.96
CA GLU A 57 12.71 -24.85 -2.86
C GLU A 57 12.20 -23.42 -2.54
N MET A 58 11.08 -23.01 -3.14
CA MET A 58 10.14 -22.08 -2.49
C MET A 58 8.72 -22.47 -2.88
N GLY A 59 8.21 -23.51 -2.20
CA GLY A 59 6.82 -23.93 -2.22
C GLY A 59 5.91 -22.88 -1.60
N ASP A 60 5.24 -22.15 -2.47
CA ASP A 60 3.79 -21.94 -2.53
C ASP A 60 2.98 -22.17 -1.23
N THR A 61 2.53 -21.07 -0.63
CA THR A 61 1.33 -21.06 0.24
C THR A 61 0.53 -19.78 0.01
N ASN A 62 -0.24 -19.72 -1.08
CA ASN A 62 -1.49 -18.94 -1.05
C ASN A 62 -2.51 -19.37 -2.13
N ALA A 63 -2.96 -20.62 -2.07
CA ALA A 63 -4.16 -21.03 -2.79
C ALA A 63 -5.37 -20.94 -1.85
N HIS A 64 -6.13 -19.85 -1.92
CA HIS A 64 -7.58 -19.80 -1.66
C HIS A 64 -8.15 -18.49 -2.26
N ALA A 65 -8.37 -18.50 -3.58
CA ALA A 65 -9.29 -17.56 -4.23
C ALA A 65 -10.23 -18.40 -5.10
N GLN A 66 -11.50 -18.40 -4.68
CA GLN A 66 -12.58 -19.17 -5.28
C GLN A 66 -12.93 -18.63 -6.67
N THR A 67 -13.06 -19.56 -7.60
CA THR A 67 -13.58 -19.40 -8.96
C THR A 67 -15.02 -18.85 -8.93
N ILE A 68 -15.26 -17.68 -9.51
CA ILE A 68 -16.56 -17.34 -10.09
C ILE A 68 -16.35 -17.16 -11.58
N ALA A 69 -16.70 -18.21 -12.32
CA ALA A 69 -16.77 -18.19 -13.78
C ALA A 69 -18.09 -17.53 -14.21
N ALA A 70 -17.98 -16.64 -15.18
CA ALA A 70 -19.09 -16.12 -15.97
C ALA A 70 -19.83 -17.25 -16.70
N SER A 71 -21.15 -17.12 -16.82
CA SER A 71 -21.93 -17.81 -17.86
C SER A 71 -23.15 -16.96 -18.18
N GLU A 72 -23.08 -16.28 -19.33
CA GLU A 72 -24.19 -15.67 -20.04
C GLU A 72 -24.88 -16.71 -20.95
N MET A 73 -26.17 -16.47 -21.20
CA MET A 73 -27.00 -16.91 -22.34
C MET A 73 -27.35 -18.41 -22.48
N ASN A 74 -28.63 -18.72 -22.19
CA ASN A 74 -29.52 -19.21 -23.26
C ASN A 74 -30.99 -18.98 -22.91
N ALA A 75 -31.69 -18.25 -23.77
CA ALA A 75 -33.13 -18.18 -23.81
C ALA A 75 -33.60 -19.16 -24.89
N GLU A 76 -34.47 -20.09 -24.55
CA GLU A 76 -35.36 -20.73 -25.52
C GLU A 76 -36.61 -21.29 -24.82
N ASP A 77 -37.71 -21.08 -25.51
CA ASP A 77 -39.12 -21.14 -25.17
C ASP A 77 -39.66 -22.58 -25.30
N VAL A 78 -40.27 -23.16 -24.25
CA VAL A 78 -41.27 -24.25 -24.42
C VAL A 78 -42.31 -24.25 -23.29
N ASP A 79 -43.55 -24.16 -23.74
CA ASP A 79 -44.86 -24.24 -23.11
C ASP A 79 -45.15 -25.52 -22.29
N ALA A 80 -46.28 -25.47 -21.55
CA ALA A 80 -47.09 -26.58 -20.99
C ALA A 80 -47.06 -26.86 -19.45
N GLN A 81 -48.16 -26.49 -18.81
CA GLN A 81 -48.68 -26.97 -17.51
C GLN A 81 -49.16 -28.46 -17.58
N PRO A 82 -49.86 -29.01 -16.56
CA PRO A 82 -49.39 -29.46 -15.25
C PRO A 82 -49.69 -30.98 -15.05
N ASN A 83 -49.11 -31.64 -14.05
CA ASN A 83 -49.62 -32.96 -13.63
C ASN A 83 -49.64 -33.16 -12.12
N VAL A 84 -50.76 -33.74 -11.70
CA VAL A 84 -51.31 -34.00 -10.38
C VAL A 84 -50.81 -35.33 -9.80
N ALA A 85 -50.57 -35.37 -8.49
CA ALA A 85 -50.78 -36.54 -7.61
C ALA A 85 -50.49 -36.10 -6.15
N ASN A 86 -51.47 -35.74 -5.34
CA ASN A 86 -52.39 -36.60 -4.58
C ASN A 86 -51.75 -37.25 -3.33
N ALA A 87 -52.02 -36.64 -2.16
CA ALA A 87 -51.98 -37.30 -0.85
C ALA A 87 -52.94 -36.58 0.13
N SER A 88 -54.21 -36.97 0.05
CA SER A 88 -55.20 -37.03 1.14
C SER A 88 -54.57 -37.67 2.41
N VAL A 89 -54.95 -37.46 3.67
CA VAL A 89 -56.11 -36.84 4.34
C VAL A 89 -55.79 -36.89 5.85
N ARG A 90 -56.24 -35.90 6.65
CA ARG A 90 -57.02 -36.06 7.90
C ARG A 90 -57.18 -34.71 8.62
N THR A 91 -58.42 -34.27 8.66
CA THR A 91 -59.01 -33.20 9.46
C THR A 91 -59.78 -33.81 10.62
N ASP A 92 -59.76 -33.18 11.79
CA ASP A 92 -60.81 -33.16 12.83
C ASP A 92 -60.52 -31.84 13.63
N ALA A 93 -61.22 -30.73 13.38
CA ALA A 93 -62.51 -30.32 13.97
C ALA A 93 -62.46 -30.10 15.49
N ASP A 94 -62.54 -28.85 15.94
CA ASP A 94 -63.42 -28.43 17.05
C ASP A 94 -63.50 -26.88 17.14
N ALA A 95 -64.65 -26.43 17.62
CA ALA A 95 -65.26 -25.12 17.42
C ALA A 95 -65.13 -24.16 18.62
N ASP A 96 -65.71 -22.97 18.41
CA ASP A 96 -66.22 -21.98 19.37
C ASP A 96 -65.31 -20.84 19.87
N GLY A 97 -65.58 -19.64 19.32
CA GLY A 97 -66.14 -18.51 20.07
C GLY A 97 -65.22 -17.70 20.98
N ASP A 98 -64.95 -16.45 20.61
CA ASP A 98 -65.52 -15.26 21.30
C ASP A 98 -64.99 -13.97 20.65
N ALA A 99 -65.88 -12.99 20.52
CA ALA A 99 -65.60 -11.67 20.01
C ALA A 99 -65.36 -10.72 21.20
N THR A 100 -64.22 -10.04 21.24
CA THR A 100 -64.14 -8.75 21.94
C THR A 100 -63.49 -7.71 21.03
N ASP A 101 -64.33 -6.72 20.73
CA ASP A 101 -64.01 -5.47 20.08
C ASP A 101 -63.21 -4.59 21.05
N GLY A 102 -62.13 -3.99 20.56
CA GLY A 102 -61.16 -3.23 21.35
C GLY A 102 -60.39 -2.28 20.43
N VAL A 103 -61.01 -1.13 20.18
CA VAL A 103 -60.56 -0.01 19.35
C VAL A 103 -59.33 0.67 19.94
N ASP A 104 -58.47 1.17 19.04
CA ASP A 104 -57.46 2.23 19.22
C ASP A 104 -56.27 1.94 20.14
N ALA A 105 -55.01 2.16 19.78
CA ALA A 105 -54.47 3.06 18.79
C ALA A 105 -53.21 2.44 18.18
N THR A 106 -53.12 2.45 16.85
CA THR A 106 -51.86 2.29 16.14
C THR A 106 -50.99 3.50 16.47
N GLU A 107 -50.14 3.38 17.49
CA GLU A 107 -48.90 4.13 17.55
C GLU A 107 -48.06 3.66 16.35
N ALA A 108 -48.28 4.32 15.20
CA ALA A 108 -47.30 4.40 14.15
C ALA A 108 -46.09 5.10 14.76
N THR A 109 -45.26 4.30 15.42
CA THR A 109 -43.89 4.68 15.73
C THR A 109 -43.28 5.04 14.38
N ASP A 110 -42.97 6.33 14.23
CA ASP A 110 -42.17 6.90 13.15
C ASP A 110 -40.76 6.28 13.27
N THR A 111 -40.68 5.00 12.92
CA THR A 111 -39.42 4.31 12.76
C THR A 111 -38.75 5.00 11.58
N PRO A 112 -37.54 5.57 11.75
CA PRO A 112 -36.85 6.20 10.65
C PRO A 112 -36.81 5.18 9.50
N HIS A 113 -37.37 5.53 8.35
CA HIS A 113 -37.32 4.69 7.16
C HIS A 113 -35.85 4.55 6.73
N VAL A 114 -35.14 3.61 7.34
CA VAL A 114 -33.78 3.27 6.94
C VAL A 114 -33.90 2.50 5.63
N GLU A 115 -33.60 3.18 4.54
CA GLU A 115 -33.58 2.57 3.22
C GLU A 115 -32.63 1.36 3.22
N PRO A 116 -33.08 0.18 2.76
CA PRO A 116 -32.24 -1.01 2.68
C PRO A 116 -30.96 -0.73 1.90
N LEU A 117 -29.82 -1.28 2.37
CA LEU A 117 -28.51 -1.07 1.74
C LEU A 117 -28.55 -1.42 0.25
N THR A 118 -29.18 -2.53 -0.12
CA THR A 118 -29.31 -2.96 -1.53
C THR A 118 -30.01 -1.91 -2.39
N THR A 119 -31.06 -1.26 -1.87
CA THR A 119 -31.79 -0.23 -2.60
C THR A 119 -30.91 1.00 -2.84
N THR A 120 -30.26 1.52 -1.80
CA THR A 120 -29.35 2.67 -1.95
C THR A 120 -28.16 2.30 -2.84
N TYR A 121 -27.60 1.10 -2.71
CA TYR A 121 -26.46 0.64 -3.50
C TYR A 121 -26.79 0.59 -4.99
N GLU A 122 -27.89 -0.06 -5.38
CA GLU A 122 -28.30 -0.14 -6.79
C GLU A 122 -28.69 1.23 -7.34
N ARG A 123 -29.31 2.11 -6.53
CA ARG A 123 -29.54 3.50 -6.93
C ARG A 123 -28.23 4.20 -7.26
N LEU A 124 -27.23 4.17 -6.36
CA LEU A 124 -25.95 4.83 -6.59
C LEU A 124 -25.17 4.22 -7.75
N ARG A 125 -25.26 2.92 -7.98
CA ARG A 125 -24.59 2.24 -9.09
C ARG A 125 -25.08 2.70 -10.46
N HIS A 126 -26.35 3.09 -10.56
CA HIS A 126 -27.00 3.49 -11.80
C HIS A 126 -27.39 4.98 -11.84
N SER A 127 -27.09 5.73 -10.79
CA SER A 127 -27.40 7.16 -10.72
C SER A 127 -26.63 7.91 -11.80
N THR A 128 -27.31 8.83 -12.46
CA THR A 128 -26.70 9.82 -13.36
C THR A 128 -26.55 11.17 -12.68
N ASP A 129 -26.96 11.29 -11.40
CA ASP A 129 -26.84 12.52 -10.62
C ASP A 129 -25.45 12.62 -10.02
N ALA A 130 -24.59 13.39 -10.69
CA ALA A 130 -23.22 13.63 -10.24
C ALA A 130 -23.16 14.29 -8.85
N ALA A 131 -24.16 15.09 -8.45
CA ALA A 131 -24.17 15.75 -7.15
C ALA A 131 -24.47 14.76 -6.01
N GLU A 132 -25.39 13.82 -6.22
CA GLU A 132 -25.65 12.71 -5.28
C GLU A 132 -24.37 11.87 -5.11
N LEU A 133 -23.74 11.48 -6.22
CA LEU A 133 -22.50 10.68 -6.21
C LEU A 133 -21.35 11.39 -5.50
N HIS A 134 -21.19 12.70 -5.77
CA HIS A 134 -20.22 13.55 -5.08
C HIS A 134 -20.43 13.56 -3.57
N GLU A 135 -21.67 13.72 -3.11
CA GLU A 135 -21.99 13.75 -1.69
C GLU A 135 -21.58 12.45 -1.00
N PHE A 136 -21.86 11.29 -1.62
CA PHE A 136 -21.46 10.00 -1.06
C PHE A 136 -19.94 9.79 -1.11
N ALA A 137 -19.25 10.22 -2.17
CA ALA A 137 -17.79 10.09 -2.28
C ALA A 137 -17.06 10.90 -1.20
N ARG A 138 -17.56 12.09 -0.87
CA ARG A 138 -16.92 13.02 0.09
C ARG A 138 -17.41 12.87 1.52
N ARG A 139 -18.43 12.04 1.77
CA ARG A 139 -18.98 11.84 3.10
C ARG A 139 -17.91 11.23 4.03
N PRO A 140 -17.66 11.82 5.21
CA PRO A 140 -16.78 11.22 6.19
C PRO A 140 -17.24 9.81 6.56
N LEU A 141 -16.28 8.89 6.66
CA LEU A 141 -16.56 7.53 7.09
C LEU A 141 -17.02 7.53 8.56
N PRO A 142 -18.02 6.68 8.91
CA PRO A 142 -18.38 6.44 10.31
C PRO A 142 -17.20 5.92 11.13
N ASP A 143 -17.34 5.97 12.46
CA ASP A 143 -16.34 5.37 13.35
C ASP A 143 -16.19 3.87 13.10
N ARG A 144 -14.97 3.34 13.18
CA ARG A 144 -14.69 1.92 12.93
C ARG A 144 -15.34 1.00 13.98
N GLY A 145 -15.62 1.50 15.17
CA GLY A 145 -16.39 0.79 16.21
C GLY A 145 -17.86 0.58 15.83
N GLU A 146 -18.41 1.39 14.94
CA GLU A 146 -19.77 1.26 14.41
C GLU A 146 -19.80 0.34 13.19
N GLN A 147 -19.47 -0.94 13.41
CA GLN A 147 -19.22 -1.91 12.33
C GLN A 147 -20.30 -1.95 11.24
N ALA A 148 -21.59 -1.86 11.61
CA ALA A 148 -22.70 -1.87 10.65
C ALA A 148 -22.74 -0.60 9.79
N ALA A 149 -22.57 0.58 10.39
CA ALA A 149 -22.56 1.85 9.68
C ALA A 149 -21.32 1.97 8.78
N PHE A 150 -20.15 1.56 9.30
CA PHE A 150 -18.90 1.53 8.55
C PHE A 150 -19.01 0.60 7.34
N SER A 151 -19.49 -0.64 7.53
CA SER A 151 -19.71 -1.60 6.43
C SER A 151 -20.71 -1.09 5.39
N ARG A 152 -21.80 -0.46 5.83
CA ARG A 152 -22.76 0.18 4.93
C ARG A 152 -22.10 1.28 4.11
N ALA A 153 -21.32 2.16 4.75
CA ALA A 153 -20.66 3.28 4.07
C ALA A 153 -19.63 2.79 3.04
N THR A 154 -18.81 1.79 3.37
CA THR A 154 -17.81 1.26 2.43
C THR A 154 -18.44 0.54 1.24
N ALA A 155 -19.56 -0.17 1.44
CA ALA A 155 -20.32 -0.75 0.33
C ALA A 155 -20.87 0.32 -0.62
N LEU A 156 -21.38 1.44 -0.08
CA LEU A 156 -21.88 2.53 -0.92
C LEU A 156 -20.75 3.25 -1.67
N LEU A 157 -19.57 3.42 -1.06
CA LEU A 157 -18.39 3.93 -1.78
C LEU A 157 -17.98 3.03 -2.94
N GLU A 158 -18.13 1.71 -2.79
CA GLU A 158 -17.87 0.77 -3.87
C GLU A 158 -18.83 0.95 -5.06
N ALA A 159 -20.11 1.28 -4.80
CA ALA A 159 -21.07 1.62 -5.86
C ALA A 159 -20.69 2.92 -6.56
N VAL A 160 -20.36 3.96 -5.79
CA VAL A 160 -19.96 5.28 -6.29
C VAL A 160 -18.67 5.22 -7.10
N ALA A 161 -17.65 4.51 -6.61
CA ALA A 161 -16.38 4.35 -7.30
C ALA A 161 -16.51 3.62 -8.64
N GLY A 162 -17.44 2.67 -8.75
CA GLY A 162 -17.73 1.95 -9.99
C GLY A 162 -18.67 2.66 -10.95
N ASN A 163 -19.20 3.84 -10.58
CA ASN A 163 -20.15 4.56 -11.41
C ASN A 163 -19.41 5.56 -12.34
N PRO A 164 -19.58 5.46 -13.68
CA PRO A 164 -18.93 6.37 -14.63
C PRO A 164 -19.42 7.83 -14.56
N HIS A 165 -20.58 8.08 -13.95
CA HIS A 165 -21.13 9.42 -13.73
C HIS A 165 -20.59 10.09 -12.46
N THR A 166 -19.86 9.36 -11.60
CA THR A 166 -19.16 9.97 -10.47
C THR A 166 -18.09 10.92 -11.02
N PRO A 167 -18.02 12.19 -10.58
CA PRO A 167 -17.03 13.14 -11.07
C PRO A 167 -15.60 12.60 -10.96
N GLU A 168 -14.75 12.90 -11.95
CA GLU A 168 -13.39 12.36 -12.00
C GLU A 168 -12.58 12.76 -10.76
N GLU A 169 -12.72 13.99 -10.29
CA GLU A 169 -12.07 14.50 -9.09
C GLU A 169 -12.45 13.73 -7.81
N ASP A 170 -13.64 13.14 -7.78
CA ASP A 170 -14.10 12.31 -6.67
C ASP A 170 -13.58 10.88 -6.81
N ARG A 171 -13.52 10.34 -8.02
CA ARG A 171 -12.88 9.03 -8.27
C ARG A 171 -11.38 9.07 -7.95
N VAL A 172 -10.69 10.16 -8.32
CA VAL A 172 -9.30 10.42 -7.92
C VAL A 172 -9.18 10.52 -6.40
N PHE A 173 -10.07 11.27 -5.74
CA PHE A 173 -10.07 11.36 -4.27
C PHE A 173 -10.23 9.98 -3.62
N LEU A 174 -11.18 9.18 -4.07
CA LEU A 174 -11.39 7.82 -3.56
C LEU A 174 -10.16 6.93 -3.82
N ALA A 175 -9.60 6.99 -5.03
CA ALA A 175 -8.41 6.25 -5.42
C ALA A 175 -7.19 6.57 -4.54
N SER A 176 -6.99 7.84 -4.19
CA SER A 176 -5.84 8.27 -3.39
C SER A 176 -6.00 8.09 -1.87
N THR A 177 -7.24 8.03 -1.36
CA THR A 177 -7.48 8.14 0.10
C THR A 177 -8.12 6.90 0.73
N MET A 178 -8.81 6.08 -0.05
CA MET A 178 -9.55 4.95 0.50
C MET A 178 -8.63 3.74 0.65
N PRO A 179 -8.61 3.05 1.80
CA PRO A 179 -7.78 1.87 2.03
C PRO A 179 -8.47 0.56 1.62
N PHE A 180 -9.58 0.64 0.90
CA PHE A 180 -10.50 -0.49 0.72
C PHE A 180 -10.25 -1.21 -0.62
N PRO A 181 -9.83 -2.49 -0.61
CA PRO A 181 -9.51 -3.20 -1.84
C PRO A 181 -10.67 -3.26 -2.85
N ASN A 182 -11.90 -3.42 -2.41
CA ASN A 182 -13.07 -3.46 -3.31
C ASN A 182 -13.30 -2.14 -4.06
N VAL A 183 -13.01 -1.00 -3.43
CA VAL A 183 -13.05 0.33 -4.07
C VAL A 183 -11.89 0.48 -5.04
N LEU A 184 -10.66 0.20 -4.59
CA LEU A 184 -9.44 0.39 -5.39
C LEU A 184 -9.39 -0.53 -6.61
N VAL A 185 -9.94 -1.75 -6.52
CA VAL A 185 -10.06 -2.67 -7.66
C VAL A 185 -10.92 -2.08 -8.76
N LYS A 186 -12.07 -1.50 -8.44
CA LYS A 186 -12.93 -0.87 -9.45
C LYS A 186 -12.24 0.32 -10.11
N LEU A 187 -11.57 1.15 -9.31
CA LEU A 187 -10.83 2.33 -9.79
C LEU A 187 -9.56 1.96 -10.57
N SER A 188 -8.99 0.77 -10.34
CA SER A 188 -7.84 0.27 -11.11
C SER A 188 -8.18 -0.06 -12.57
N GLU A 189 -9.47 -0.16 -12.90
CA GLU A 189 -9.97 -0.41 -14.25
C GLU A 189 -10.65 0.85 -14.82
N ASP A 190 -10.50 2.01 -14.17
CA ASP A 190 -11.11 3.27 -14.58
C ASP A 190 -10.64 3.69 -15.99
N PRO A 191 -11.53 4.20 -16.86
CA PRO A 191 -11.13 4.71 -18.17
C PRO A 191 -10.09 5.84 -18.09
N SER A 192 -10.13 6.66 -17.03
CA SER A 192 -9.20 7.76 -16.82
C SER A 192 -7.87 7.26 -16.25
N ALA A 193 -6.79 7.47 -16.98
CA ALA A 193 -5.44 7.13 -16.52
C ALA A 193 -5.05 7.89 -15.24
N VAL A 194 -5.60 9.09 -15.02
CA VAL A 194 -5.35 9.89 -13.80
C VAL A 194 -5.90 9.17 -12.57
N VAL A 195 -7.09 8.56 -12.69
CA VAL A 195 -7.69 7.76 -11.61
C VAL A 195 -6.85 6.51 -11.35
N ARG A 196 -6.44 5.78 -12.39
CA ARG A 196 -5.60 4.58 -12.23
C ARG A 196 -4.23 4.91 -11.64
N GLN A 197 -3.62 6.03 -12.03
CA GLN A 197 -2.37 6.53 -11.45
C GLN A 197 -2.56 6.84 -9.95
N ALA A 198 -3.69 7.44 -9.58
CA ALA A 198 -4.02 7.70 -8.18
C ALA A 198 -4.16 6.41 -7.36
N VAL A 199 -4.69 5.33 -7.94
CA VAL A 199 -4.67 4.00 -7.30
C VAL A 199 -3.23 3.51 -7.15
N ALA A 200 -2.43 3.58 -8.22
CA ALA A 200 -1.03 3.15 -8.20
C ALA A 200 -0.18 3.87 -7.14
N ALA A 201 -0.47 5.14 -6.84
CA ALA A 201 0.20 5.92 -5.80
C ALA A 201 -0.27 5.60 -4.37
N ASN A 202 -1.40 4.90 -4.19
CA ASN A 202 -2.01 4.69 -2.89
C ASN A 202 -1.14 3.76 -2.01
N ILE A 203 -0.84 4.18 -0.79
CA ILE A 203 0.02 3.43 0.14
C ILE A 203 -0.67 2.23 0.81
N ASP A 204 -2.00 2.24 0.81
CA ASP A 204 -2.85 1.19 1.38
C ASP A 204 -3.17 0.07 0.38
N ASP A 205 -2.70 0.21 -0.86
CA ASP A 205 -2.82 -0.79 -1.90
C ASP A 205 -2.23 -2.14 -1.50
N LYS A 206 -2.72 -3.18 -2.16
CA LYS A 206 -2.18 -4.54 -2.02
C LYS A 206 -1.15 -4.80 -3.09
N ASN A 207 -0.11 -5.58 -2.76
CA ASN A 207 0.98 -5.89 -3.68
C ASN A 207 0.49 -6.46 -5.03
N TRP A 208 -0.58 -7.25 -5.02
CA TRP A 208 -1.16 -7.86 -6.20
C TRP A 208 -1.88 -6.83 -7.09
N LEU A 209 -2.47 -5.79 -6.49
CA LEU A 209 -3.14 -4.72 -7.21
C LEU A 209 -2.11 -3.81 -7.87
N VAL A 210 -1.08 -3.40 -7.11
CA VAL A 210 0.03 -2.63 -7.68
C VAL A 210 0.74 -3.43 -8.78
N GLY A 211 0.91 -4.74 -8.59
CA GLY A 211 1.47 -5.63 -9.60
C GLY A 211 0.66 -5.75 -10.89
N ARG A 212 -0.65 -5.48 -10.84
CA ARG A 212 -1.47 -5.29 -12.04
C ARG A 212 -1.14 -3.96 -12.71
N LEU A 213 -1.05 -2.89 -11.92
CA LEU A 213 -0.81 -1.51 -12.41
C LEU A 213 0.62 -1.30 -12.94
N THR A 214 1.62 -2.10 -12.54
CA THR A 214 2.94 -2.11 -13.19
C THR A 214 2.88 -2.57 -14.66
N LYS A 215 1.74 -3.12 -15.10
CA LYS A 215 1.48 -3.58 -16.47
C LYS A 215 0.38 -2.75 -17.15
N ASP A 216 0.04 -1.58 -16.60
CA ASP A 216 -0.93 -0.67 -17.21
C ASP A 216 -0.46 -0.20 -18.59
N ASP A 217 -1.41 0.02 -19.51
CA ASP A 217 -1.08 0.53 -20.85
C ASP A 217 -0.48 1.93 -20.81
N THR A 218 -0.83 2.74 -19.79
CA THR A 218 -0.34 4.11 -19.63
C THR A 218 0.99 4.14 -18.88
N PRO A 219 2.07 4.70 -19.46
CA PRO A 219 3.37 4.78 -18.80
C PRO A 219 3.32 5.42 -17.41
N ALA A 220 2.68 6.58 -17.27
CA ALA A 220 2.57 7.29 -15.99
C ALA A 220 1.94 6.45 -14.85
N VAL A 221 1.06 5.50 -15.17
CA VAL A 221 0.49 4.58 -14.18
C VAL A 221 1.50 3.50 -13.80
N ARG A 222 2.22 2.94 -14.78
CA ARG A 222 3.29 1.96 -14.53
C ARG A 222 4.41 2.54 -13.67
N ASP A 223 4.82 3.76 -13.98
CA ASP A 223 5.92 4.46 -13.31
C ASP A 223 5.58 4.69 -11.84
N GLU A 224 4.36 5.15 -11.57
CA GLU A 224 3.85 5.35 -10.21
C GLU A 224 3.74 4.01 -9.46
N ALA A 225 3.24 2.98 -10.12
CA ALA A 225 3.16 1.64 -9.55
C ALA A 225 4.55 1.10 -9.20
N LEU A 226 5.58 1.30 -10.03
CA LEU A 226 6.95 0.85 -9.73
C LEU A 226 7.57 1.59 -8.55
N ARG A 227 7.19 2.85 -8.33
CA ARG A 227 7.63 3.69 -7.21
C ARG A 227 6.93 3.36 -5.89
N ASN A 228 5.78 2.71 -5.93
CA ASN A 228 5.04 2.34 -4.74
C ASN A 228 5.84 1.34 -3.86
N LYS A 229 5.76 1.52 -2.54
CA LYS A 229 6.43 0.67 -1.52
C LYS A 229 5.83 -0.73 -1.40
N ARG A 230 4.60 -0.92 -1.87
CA ARG A 230 3.91 -2.22 -1.93
C ARG A 230 4.38 -3.07 -3.11
N THR A 231 5.12 -2.48 -4.04
CA THR A 231 5.65 -3.16 -5.21
C THR A 231 6.77 -4.10 -4.82
N SER A 232 6.63 -5.36 -5.22
CA SER A 232 7.62 -6.36 -4.91
C SER A 232 8.94 -6.13 -5.66
N TRP A 233 10.04 -6.64 -5.11
CA TRP A 233 11.34 -6.62 -5.79
C TRP A 233 11.31 -7.30 -7.16
N LYS A 234 10.53 -8.37 -7.31
CA LYS A 234 10.34 -9.04 -8.61
C LYS A 234 9.72 -8.10 -9.64
N MET A 235 8.66 -7.38 -9.27
CA MET A 235 8.00 -6.42 -10.17
C MET A 235 8.92 -5.25 -10.52
N ARG A 236 9.69 -4.72 -9.55
CA ARG A 236 10.69 -3.67 -9.79
C ARG A 236 11.82 -4.15 -10.71
N LEU A 237 12.23 -5.41 -10.58
CA LEU A 237 13.22 -6.03 -11.46
C LEU A 237 12.69 -6.18 -12.89
N GLU A 238 11.45 -6.65 -13.05
CA GLU A 238 10.78 -6.72 -14.36
C GLU A 238 10.70 -5.33 -15.01
N GLY A 239 10.30 -4.29 -14.25
CA GLY A 239 10.30 -2.91 -14.74
C GLY A 239 11.69 -2.39 -15.12
N ALA A 240 12.72 -2.67 -14.32
CA ALA A 240 14.10 -2.29 -14.67
C ALA A 240 14.64 -2.99 -15.92
N GLN A 241 14.09 -4.15 -16.30
CA GLN A 241 14.47 -4.89 -17.50
C GLN A 241 13.67 -4.47 -18.75
N ASP A 242 12.59 -3.72 -18.60
CA ASP A 242 11.76 -3.26 -19.71
C ASP A 242 12.57 -2.27 -20.57
N PRO A 243 12.83 -2.59 -21.86
CA PRO A 243 13.60 -1.71 -22.74
C PRO A 243 12.89 -0.41 -23.08
N GLU A 244 11.59 -0.29 -22.83
CA GLU A 244 10.80 0.93 -23.05
C GLU A 244 10.59 1.73 -21.76
N MET A 245 11.20 1.32 -20.64
CA MET A 245 11.11 2.02 -19.37
C MET A 245 11.68 3.43 -19.47
N ASP A 246 11.02 4.39 -18.84
CA ASP A 246 11.42 5.78 -18.86
C ASP A 246 12.65 6.04 -17.98
N VAL A 247 13.39 7.09 -18.32
CA VAL A 247 14.66 7.43 -17.66
C VAL A 247 14.45 7.84 -16.19
N ASP A 248 13.34 8.50 -15.85
CA ASP A 248 13.09 8.99 -14.49
C ASP A 248 12.75 7.83 -13.54
N THR A 249 12.01 6.83 -14.01
CA THR A 249 11.75 5.60 -13.25
C THR A 249 12.99 4.74 -13.15
N LEU A 250 13.79 4.62 -14.22
CA LEU A 250 15.10 3.97 -14.12
C LEU A 250 16.02 4.69 -13.12
N ASP A 251 16.02 6.02 -13.08
CA ASP A 251 16.75 6.81 -12.09
C ASP A 251 16.29 6.47 -10.67
N PHE A 252 14.98 6.45 -10.42
CA PHE A 252 14.43 6.01 -9.13
C PHE A 252 14.86 4.58 -8.75
N LEU A 253 14.70 3.62 -9.66
CA LEU A 253 15.02 2.21 -9.43
C LEU A 253 16.52 2.02 -9.16
N SER A 254 17.38 2.81 -9.81
CA SER A 254 18.83 2.77 -9.62
C SER A 254 19.30 3.24 -8.24
N ARG A 255 18.43 3.89 -7.45
CA ARG A 255 18.74 4.41 -6.12
C ARG A 255 18.25 3.50 -4.99
N LEU A 256 17.43 2.50 -5.30
CA LEU A 256 16.85 1.58 -4.31
C LEU A 256 17.93 0.76 -3.60
N GLY A 257 17.81 0.64 -2.27
CA GLY A 257 18.75 -0.02 -1.37
C GLY A 257 20.10 0.67 -1.20
N ALA A 258 20.28 1.86 -1.77
CA ALA A 258 21.50 2.67 -1.64
C ALA A 258 21.16 4.05 -1.06
N GLU A 259 20.38 4.85 -1.79
CA GLU A 259 19.90 6.17 -1.33
C GLU A 259 18.45 6.09 -0.83
N LEU A 260 17.63 5.27 -1.50
CA LEU A 260 16.22 5.07 -1.20
C LEU A 260 16.03 3.72 -0.54
N GLU A 261 15.17 3.64 0.48
CA GLU A 261 14.91 2.40 1.22
C GLU A 261 16.21 1.74 1.72
N PRO A 262 17.03 2.40 2.58
CA PRO A 262 18.35 1.88 2.99
C PRO A 262 18.25 0.56 3.79
N ASP A 263 17.10 0.28 4.40
CA ASP A 263 16.83 -0.97 5.11
C ASP A 263 16.37 -2.12 4.17
N ALA A 264 16.38 -1.89 2.85
CA ALA A 264 16.03 -2.89 1.86
C ALA A 264 16.98 -4.10 1.87
N ASN A 265 16.49 -5.22 1.33
CA ASN A 265 17.34 -6.38 1.09
C ASN A 265 18.44 -6.01 0.09
N VAL A 266 19.70 -6.10 0.53
CA VAL A 266 20.88 -5.69 -0.25
C VAL A 266 21.00 -6.48 -1.56
N VAL A 267 20.68 -7.78 -1.54
CA VAL A 267 20.76 -8.65 -2.73
C VAL A 267 19.67 -8.31 -3.73
N LEU A 268 18.41 -8.18 -3.27
CA LEU A 268 17.30 -7.89 -4.18
C LEU A 268 17.40 -6.48 -4.77
N SER A 269 17.81 -5.51 -3.96
CA SER A 269 18.02 -4.14 -4.45
C SER A 269 19.19 -4.04 -5.43
N SER A 270 20.32 -4.73 -5.18
CA SER A 270 21.43 -4.75 -6.13
C SER A 270 21.06 -5.41 -7.47
N MET A 271 20.22 -6.46 -7.46
CA MET A 271 19.69 -7.06 -8.68
C MET A 271 18.89 -6.07 -9.53
N VAL A 272 18.05 -5.24 -8.90
CA VAL A 272 17.31 -4.17 -9.59
C VAL A 272 18.27 -3.12 -10.14
N ARG A 273 19.22 -2.61 -9.34
CA ARG A 273 20.20 -1.62 -9.81
C ARG A 273 21.06 -2.16 -10.96
N ARG A 274 21.45 -3.43 -10.92
CA ARG A 274 22.17 -4.12 -12.00
C ARG A 274 21.31 -4.18 -13.26
N ALA A 275 20.03 -4.51 -13.15
CA ALA A 275 19.12 -4.51 -14.28
C ALA A 275 18.98 -3.11 -14.90
N VAL A 276 18.89 -2.06 -14.07
CA VAL A 276 18.93 -0.67 -14.55
C VAL A 276 20.23 -0.39 -15.32
N ALA A 277 21.39 -0.76 -14.79
CA ALA A 277 22.66 -0.56 -15.49
C ALA A 277 22.68 -1.24 -16.87
N LEU A 278 22.06 -2.41 -17.01
CA LEU A 278 21.98 -3.14 -18.27
C LEU A 278 20.88 -2.62 -19.22
N ASN A 279 19.97 -1.77 -18.73
CA ASN A 279 18.85 -1.28 -19.51
C ASN A 279 19.33 -0.37 -20.66
N PRO A 280 18.81 -0.53 -21.89
CA PRO A 280 19.18 0.30 -23.03
C PRO A 280 18.90 1.80 -22.82
N ASN A 281 17.86 2.15 -22.07
CA ASN A 281 17.44 3.53 -21.80
C ASN A 281 18.12 4.16 -20.58
N ALA A 282 18.97 3.42 -19.85
CA ALA A 282 19.72 4.01 -18.74
C ALA A 282 20.62 5.15 -19.25
N SER A 283 20.44 6.33 -18.66
CA SER A 283 21.19 7.52 -19.05
C SER A 283 22.67 7.41 -18.66
N GLN A 284 23.52 8.20 -19.33
CA GLN A 284 24.95 8.26 -18.99
C GLN A 284 25.16 8.65 -17.52
N GLU A 285 24.36 9.57 -16.98
CA GLU A 285 24.44 9.98 -15.56
C GLU A 285 24.12 8.82 -14.60
N ILE A 286 23.07 8.04 -14.89
CA ILE A 286 22.74 6.83 -14.12
C ILE A 286 23.90 5.84 -14.17
N LEU A 287 24.46 5.59 -15.36
CA LEU A 287 25.58 4.66 -15.53
C LEU A 287 26.85 5.13 -14.80
N GLU A 288 27.17 6.41 -14.86
CA GLU A 288 28.31 6.99 -14.14
C GLU A 288 28.14 6.82 -12.63
N ARG A 289 26.95 7.08 -12.08
CA ARG A 289 26.67 6.80 -10.66
C ARG A 289 26.81 5.32 -10.32
N LEU A 290 26.20 4.43 -11.12
CA LEU A 290 26.24 2.98 -10.89
C LEU A 290 27.65 2.39 -11.09
N SER A 291 28.55 3.07 -11.79
CA SER A 291 29.97 2.67 -11.92
C SER A 291 30.78 2.79 -10.62
N ALA A 292 30.19 3.43 -9.60
CA ALA A 292 30.69 3.57 -8.25
C ALA A 292 29.74 2.94 -7.20
N ASP A 293 28.84 2.04 -7.61
CA ASP A 293 27.94 1.31 -6.71
C ASP A 293 28.71 0.45 -5.69
N SER A 294 28.08 0.13 -4.56
CA SER A 294 28.67 -0.77 -3.55
C SER A 294 28.71 -2.23 -3.98
N SER A 295 27.91 -2.62 -4.97
CA SER A 295 27.89 -3.97 -5.52
C SER A 295 28.77 -4.08 -6.78
N ASP A 296 29.75 -4.98 -6.72
CA ASP A 296 30.67 -5.25 -7.85
C ASP A 296 29.94 -5.64 -9.14
N GLU A 297 28.81 -6.37 -9.04
CA GLU A 297 28.04 -6.76 -10.23
C GLU A 297 27.39 -5.56 -10.93
N VAL A 298 26.92 -4.59 -10.15
CA VAL A 298 26.34 -3.35 -10.65
C VAL A 298 27.43 -2.49 -11.30
N VAL A 299 28.57 -2.35 -10.63
CA VAL A 299 29.75 -1.64 -11.15
C VAL A 299 30.20 -2.23 -12.48
N HIS A 300 30.33 -3.56 -12.56
CA HIS A 300 30.75 -4.24 -13.78
C HIS A 300 29.77 -4.02 -14.94
N ALA A 301 28.46 -4.12 -14.67
CA ALA A 301 27.42 -3.87 -15.66
C ALA A 301 27.46 -2.43 -16.19
N ALA A 302 27.60 -1.44 -15.30
CA ALA A 302 27.64 -0.03 -15.65
C ALA A 302 28.90 0.32 -16.46
N ARG A 303 30.09 -0.12 -16.03
CA ARG A 303 31.35 0.14 -16.74
C ARG A 303 31.37 -0.48 -18.13
N ARG A 304 30.85 -1.70 -18.27
CA ARG A 304 30.69 -2.35 -19.58
C ARG A 304 29.85 -1.50 -20.54
N ARG A 305 28.81 -0.82 -20.05
CA ARG A 305 27.96 0.07 -20.84
C ARG A 305 28.64 1.41 -21.16
N LEU A 306 29.49 1.90 -20.27
CA LEU A 306 30.34 3.07 -20.49
C LEU A 306 31.57 2.79 -21.38
N GLY A 307 31.86 1.52 -21.69
CA GLY A 307 33.06 1.11 -22.43
C GLY A 307 34.35 1.21 -21.61
N GLN A 308 34.24 1.08 -20.29
CA GLN A 308 35.33 1.13 -19.32
C GLN A 308 35.73 -0.25 -18.80
#